data_AF-A0A524BGK4-F1
#
_entry.id   AF-A0A524BGK4-F1
#
_cell.length_a   1.000
_cell.length_b   1.000
_cell.length_c   1.000
_cell.angle_alpha   90.00
_cell.angle_beta   90.00
_cell.angle_gamma   90.00
#
_symmetry.space_group_name_H-M   'P 1'
#
loop_
_entity.id
_entity.type
_entity.pdbx_description
1 polymer ?
#
loop_
_entity_poly.entity_id
_entity_poly.type
_entity_poly.pdbx_seq_one_letter_code
_entity_poly.pdbx_strand_id
1 'polypeptide(L)'
;MIDVRVVSGLNRLTTKGDANALIDTDPVMVSANREVPRVIWRVPAVGSTLAFLASPQSQRLGLTLLVGANLLALALFALRRRSTEGEGSTPDGPQPTRTDLESVHA
;
A
#
# COMPACT_ATOMS: atom_id res chain seq x y z
N MET A 1 5.36 18.30 27.20
CA MET A 1 5.33 19.21 28.38
C MET A 1 3.90 19.21 28.91
N ILE A 2 3.72 19.09 30.23
CA ILE A 2 2.41 19.11 30.89
C ILE A 2 2.48 20.23 31.93
N ASP A 3 1.58 21.20 31.84
CA ASP A 3 1.41 22.29 32.80
C ASP A 3 0.07 22.12 33.50
N VAL A 4 0.09 22.16 34.84
CA VAL A 4 -1.11 21.98 35.68
C VAL A 4 -1.26 23.22 36.54
N ARG A 5 -2.39 23.92 36.40
CA ARG A 5 -2.72 25.09 37.22
C ARG A 5 -4.13 24.99 37.76
N VAL A 6 -4.29 25.38 39.02
CA VAL A 6 -5.62 25.48 39.65
C VAL A 6 -6.23 26.81 39.26
N VAL A 7 -7.38 26.78 38.59
CA VAL A 7 -8.16 27.97 38.22
C VAL A 7 -9.59 27.75 38.66
N SER A 8 -10.10 28.61 39.55
CA SER A 8 -11.50 28.57 40.03
C SER A 8 -11.94 27.20 40.61
N GLY A 9 -11.06 26.50 41.32
CA GLY A 9 -11.34 25.20 41.94
C GLY A 9 -11.27 23.99 40.98
N LEU A 10 -10.91 24.22 39.71
CA LEU A 10 -10.69 23.18 38.71
C LEU A 10 -9.20 23.08 38.35
N ASN A 11 -8.75 21.87 38.01
CA ASN A 11 -7.40 21.65 37.50
C ASN A 11 -7.40 21.89 36.00
N ARG A 12 -6.75 22.97 35.57
CA ARG A 12 -6.49 23.28 34.18
C ARG A 12 -5.26 22.49 33.72
N LEU A 13 -5.48 21.55 32.80
CA LEU A 13 -4.43 20.77 32.17
C LEU A 13 -4.11 21.40 30.82
N THR A 14 -2.85 21.84 30.66
CA THR A 14 -2.34 22.29 29.37
C THR A 14 -1.30 21.29 28.90
N THR A 15 -1.63 20.55 27.84
CA THR A 15 -0.74 19.55 27.25
C THR A 15 -0.11 20.10 25.98
N LYS A 16 1.16 19.75 25.77
CA LYS A 16 1.80 19.84 24.47
C LYS A 16 1.99 18.41 23.95
N GLY A 17 1.23 18.03 22.93
CA GLY A 17 1.40 16.77 22.22
C GLY A 17 2.78 16.69 21.58
N ASP A 18 3.36 15.47 21.50
CA ASP A 18 4.70 15.25 20.94
C ASP A 18 4.76 15.57 19.42
N ALA A 19 3.60 15.50 18.75
CA ALA A 19 3.44 15.86 17.36
C ALA A 19 3.09 17.34 17.13
N ASN A 20 2.86 18.13 18.18
CA ASN A 20 2.41 19.52 18.06
C ASN A 20 3.54 20.50 18.43
N ALA A 21 3.90 21.37 17.48
CA ALA A 21 4.97 22.35 17.69
C ALA A 21 4.58 23.45 18.67
N LEU A 22 3.28 23.77 18.75
CA LEU A 22 2.69 24.73 19.67
C LEU A 22 1.96 24.04 20.84
N ILE A 23 1.71 24.80 21.90
CA ILE A 23 0.90 24.36 23.04
C ILE A 23 -0.56 24.28 22.58
N ASP A 24 -1.31 23.26 23.02
CA ASP A 24 -2.74 23.16 22.71
C ASP A 24 -3.49 24.40 23.19
N THR A 25 -4.29 24.97 22.28
CA THR A 25 -4.98 26.25 22.49
C THR A 25 -6.21 26.09 23.38
N ASP A 26 -6.73 24.87 23.53
CA ASP A 26 -7.88 24.55 24.37
C ASP A 26 -7.45 23.67 25.56
N PRO A 27 -7.29 24.24 26.77
CA PRO A 27 -6.88 23.49 27.93
C PRO A 27 -8.05 22.70 28.53
N VAL A 28 -7.83 21.42 28.81
CA VAL A 28 -8.85 20.56 29.41
C VAL A 28 -9.00 20.91 30.89
N MET A 29 -10.22 21.26 31.29
CA MET A 29 -10.59 21.50 32.68
C MET A 29 -11.13 20.20 33.31
N VAL A 30 -10.44 19.69 34.33
CA VAL A 30 -10.89 18.49 35.06
C VAL A 30 -11.06 18.79 36.55
N SER A 31 -12.06 18.14 37.15
CA SER A 31 -12.22 18.11 38.61
C SER A 31 -11.10 17.26 39.24
N ALA A 32 -10.66 17.61 40.45
CA ALA A 32 -9.55 16.94 41.14
C ALA A 32 -9.71 15.42 41.32
N ASN A 33 -10.93 14.90 41.32
CA ASN A 33 -11.22 13.48 41.57
C ASN A 33 -11.55 12.67 40.29
N ARG A 34 -11.30 13.21 39.10
CA ARG A 34 -11.63 12.54 37.83
C ARG A 34 -10.40 11.82 37.27
N GLU A 35 -10.54 10.54 36.96
CA GLU A 35 -9.51 9.80 36.24
C GLU A 35 -9.35 10.34 34.82
N VAL A 36 -8.10 10.67 34.47
CA VAL A 36 -7.73 11.18 33.15
C VAL A 36 -6.94 10.09 32.43
N PRO A 37 -7.22 9.80 31.15
CA PRO A 37 -6.49 8.80 30.41
C PRO A 37 -4.99 9.12 30.40
N ARG A 38 -4.18 8.15 30.84
CA ARG A 38 -2.72 8.25 30.88
C ARG A 38 -2.10 7.38 29.79
N VAL A 39 -1.05 7.89 29.16
CA VAL A 39 -0.24 7.10 28.25
C VAL A 39 0.62 6.16 29.09
N ILE A 40 0.33 4.86 29.01
CA ILE A 40 1.04 3.82 29.79
C ILE A 40 2.37 3.48 29.11
N TRP A 41 2.40 3.51 27.78
CA TRP A 41 3.60 3.22 27.00
C TRP A 41 3.62 4.06 25.72
N ARG A 42 4.81 4.55 25.35
CA ARG A 42 5.04 5.26 24.09
C ARG A 42 5.84 4.36 23.17
N VAL A 43 5.34 4.13 21.97
CA VAL A 43 6.10 3.48 20.91
C VAL A 43 6.68 4.56 20.01
N PRO A 44 8.00 4.82 20.07
CA PRO A 44 8.61 5.82 19.20
C PRO A 44 8.48 5.41 17.73
N ALA A 45 8.46 6.40 16.84
CA ALA A 45 8.40 6.25 15.37
C ALA A 45 7.09 5.69 14.75
N VAL A 46 6.20 5.03 15.50
CA VAL A 46 4.92 4.55 14.93
C VAL A 46 4.07 5.71 14.39
N GLY A 47 4.00 6.82 15.13
CA GLY A 47 3.28 8.02 14.70
C GLY A 47 3.85 8.64 13.43
N SER A 48 5.18 8.74 13.30
CA SER A 48 5.82 9.29 12.09
C SER A 48 5.62 8.39 10.88
N THR A 49 5.68 7.07 11.06
CA THR A 49 5.44 6.11 9.97
C THR A 49 3.99 6.16 9.51
N LEU A 50 3.03 6.23 10.44
CA LEU A 50 1.61 6.41 10.09
C LEU A 50 1.36 7.72 9.35
N ALA A 51 1.94 8.82 9.83
CA ALA A 51 1.82 10.13 9.19
C ALA A 51 2.43 10.11 7.77
N PHE A 52 3.56 9.43 7.59
CA PHE A 52 4.17 9.24 6.28
C PHE A 52 3.29 8.40 5.35
N LEU A 53 2.73 7.28 5.83
CA LEU A 53 1.81 6.43 5.07
C LEU A 53 0.50 7.15 4.68
N ALA A 54 0.06 8.12 5.47
CA ALA A 54 -1.08 8.97 5.15
C ALA A 54 -0.75 10.11 4.17
N SER A 55 0.54 10.37 3.88
CA SER A 55 0.93 11.43 2.98
C SER A 55 0.55 11.14 1.52
N PRO A 56 0.23 12.17 0.71
CA PRO A 56 -0.06 11.98 -0.72
C PRO A 56 1.11 11.36 -1.50
N GLN A 57 2.34 11.56 -1.03
CA GLN A 57 3.55 11.03 -1.67
C GLN A 57 3.67 9.52 -1.52
N SER A 58 3.40 8.97 -0.34
CA SER A 58 3.44 7.52 -0.10
C SER A 58 2.32 6.80 -0.83
N GLN A 59 1.14 7.42 -0.97
CA GLN A 59 0.04 6.89 -1.78
C GLN A 59 0.43 6.75 -3.25
N ARG A 60 1.09 7.77 -3.83
CA ARG A 60 1.58 7.71 -5.21
C ARG A 60 2.63 6.60 -5.40
N LEU A 61 3.58 6.49 -4.47
CA LEU A 61 4.56 5.40 -4.45
C LEU A 61 3.89 4.02 -4.38
N GLY A 62 2.92 3.86 -3.48
CA GLY A 62 2.15 2.63 -3.34
C GLY A 62 1.41 2.23 -4.62
N LEU A 63 0.77 3.19 -5.28
CA LEU A 63 0.10 2.96 -6.57
C LEU A 63 1.10 2.57 -7.67
N THR A 64 2.25 3.25 -7.76
CA THR A 64 3.26 2.90 -8.76
C THR A 64 3.83 1.50 -8.55
N LEU A 65 4.05 1.10 -7.29
CA LEU A 65 4.50 -0.24 -6.94
C LEU A 65 3.43 -1.28 -7.31
N LEU A 66 2.16 -1.01 -7.01
CA LEU A 66 1.04 -1.89 -7.33
C LEU A 66 0.91 -2.13 -8.85
N VAL A 67 0.98 -1.05 -9.64
CA VAL A 67 0.94 -1.14 -11.10
C VAL A 67 2.16 -1.89 -11.62
N GLY A 68 3.36 -1.56 -11.14
CA GLY A 68 4.59 -2.25 -11.53
C GLY A 68 4.57 -3.74 -11.23
N ALA A 69 4.06 -4.14 -10.06
CA ALA A 69 3.93 -5.54 -9.67
C ALA A 69 2.96 -6.31 -10.59
N ASN A 70 1.84 -5.68 -10.97
CA ASN A 70 0.88 -6.29 -11.90
C ASN A 70 1.47 -6.45 -13.31
N LEU A 71 2.17 -5.43 -13.81
CA LEU A 71 2.86 -5.53 -15.11
C LEU A 71 3.94 -6.62 -15.09
N LEU A 72 4.71 -6.72 -14.01
CA LEU A 72 5.72 -7.76 -13.84
C LEU A 72 5.07 -9.16 -13.81
N ALA A 73 3.98 -9.32 -13.06
CA ALA A 73 3.22 -10.57 -13.02
C ALA A 73 2.71 -10.98 -14.42
N LEU A 74 2.17 -10.02 -15.18
CA LEU A 74 1.70 -10.25 -16.53
C LEU A 74 2.85 -10.63 -17.48
N ALA A 75 3.99 -9.95 -17.40
CA ALA A 75 5.17 -10.26 -18.21
C ALA A 75 5.70 -11.68 -17.93
N LEU A 76 5.79 -12.07 -16.65
CA LEU A 76 6.21 -13.41 -16.25
C LEU A 76 5.21 -14.48 -16.71
N PHE A 77 3.91 -14.18 -16.64
CA PHE A 77 2.86 -15.08 -17.13
C PHE A 77 2.95 -15.28 -18.66
N ALA A 78 3.14 -14.22 -19.42
CA ALA A 78 3.30 -14.28 -20.87
C ALA A 78 4.55 -15.08 -21.27
N LEU A 79 5.68 -14.87 -20.58
CA LEU A 79 6.92 -15.60 -20.83
C LEU A 79 6.76 -17.10 -20.57
N ARG A 80 6.06 -17.49 -19.49
CA ARG A 80 5.74 -18.89 -19.20
C ARG A 80 4.92 -19.56 -20.30
N ARG A 81 3.97 -18.85 -20.92
CA ARG A 81 3.15 -19.42 -22.01
C ARG A 81 3.93 -19.62 -23.31
N ARG A 82 4.85 -18.71 -23.64
CA ARG A 82 5.66 -18.81 -24.86
C ARG A 82 6.57 -20.04 -24.87
N SER A 83 7.05 -20.47 -23.71
CA SER A 83 7.85 -21.71 -23.59
C SER A 83 7.04 -22.98 -23.86
N THR A 84 5.72 -22.97 -23.64
CA THR A 84 4.82 -24.10 -23.92
C THR A 84 4.32 -24.18 -25.36
N GLU A 85 4.33 -23.08 -26.13
CA GLU A 85 3.90 -23.06 -27.55
C GLU A 85 5.02 -23.42 -28.54
N GLY A 86 6.28 -23.55 -28.10
CA GLY A 86 7.42 -23.87 -28.95
C GLY A 86 7.55 -25.34 -29.38
N GLU A 87 6.68 -26.25 -28.91
CA GLU A 87 6.84 -27.70 -29.07
C GLU A 87 5.67 -28.37 -29.83
N GLY A 88 4.96 -27.62 -30.68
CA GLY A 88 3.73 -28.09 -31.35
C GLY A 88 3.63 -27.86 -32.86
N SER A 89 4.70 -27.47 -33.56
CA SER A 89 4.64 -27.24 -35.01
C SER A 89 5.77 -27.95 -35.77
N THR A 90 5.76 -29.28 -35.74
CA THR A 90 6.38 -30.08 -36.80
C THR A 90 5.30 -30.33 -37.86
N PRO A 91 5.37 -29.73 -39.06
CA PRO A 91 4.52 -30.16 -40.16
C PRO A 91 5.10 -31.48 -40.68
N ASP A 92 4.61 -32.59 -40.13
CA ASP A 92 4.95 -33.93 -40.58
C ASP A 92 4.13 -34.25 -41.84
N GLY A 93 4.83 -34.45 -42.96
CA GLY A 93 4.28 -35.04 -44.18
C GLY A 93 4.49 -34.23 -45.47
N PRO A 94 5.04 -34.83 -46.54
CA PRO A 94 5.10 -34.19 -47.86
C PRO A 94 3.69 -33.95 -48.39
N GLN A 95 3.38 -32.71 -48.76
CA GLN A 95 2.10 -32.38 -49.40
C GLN A 95 2.01 -33.04 -50.79
N PRO A 96 0.90 -33.72 -51.12
CA PRO A 96 0.68 -34.20 -52.48
C PRO A 96 0.58 -32.99 -53.41
N THR A 97 1.36 -33.03 -54.50
CA THR A 97 1.44 -31.92 -55.45
C THR A 97 0.18 -31.93 -56.29
N ARG A 98 -0.41 -30.75 -56.53
CA ARG A 98 -1.72 -30.52 -57.19
C ARG A 98 -1.94 -31.29 -58.51
N THR A 99 -0.88 -31.77 -59.16
CA THR A 99 -0.92 -32.65 -60.33
C THR A 99 -1.52 -34.04 -60.08
N ASP A 100 -1.59 -34.52 -58.84
CA ASP A 100 -2.12 -35.87 -58.53
C ASP A 100 -3.66 -35.91 -58.47
N LEU A 101 -4.33 -34.74 -58.46
CA LEU A 101 -5.79 -34.64 -58.36
C LEU A 101 -6.49 -34.51 -59.73
N GLU A 102 -5.78 -34.19 -60.81
CA GLU A 102 -6.37 -34.09 -62.15
C GLU A 102 -6.37 -35.42 -62.91
N SER A 103 -5.58 -36.43 -62.51
CA SER A 103 -5.48 -37.71 -63.23
C SER A 103 -6.52 -38.76 -62.82
N VAL A 104 -7.39 -38.47 -61.83
CA VAL A 104 -8.40 -39.41 -61.34
C VAL A 104 -9.78 -39.21 -62.02
N HIS A 105 -9.95 -38.14 -62.80
CA HIS A 105 -11.21 -37.82 -63.47
C HIS A 105 -11.15 -37.73 -65.00
N ALA A 106 -10.09 -38.24 -65.63
CA ALA A 106 -9.97 -38.35 -67.09
C ALA A 106 -10.23 -39.78 -67.59
#